data_AF-A0A383EY40-F1
#
_entry.id   AF-A0A383EY40-F1
#
_cell.length_a   1.000
_cell.length_b   1.000
_cell.length_c   1.000
_cell.angle_alpha   90.00
_cell.angle_beta   90.00
_cell.angle_gamma   90.00
#
_symmetry.space_group_name_H-M   'P 1'
#
loop_
_entity.id
_entity.type
_entity.pdbx_description
1 polymer ?
#
loop_
_entity_poly.entity_id
_entity_poly.type
_entity_poly.pdbx_seq_one_letter_code
_entity_poly.pdbx_strand_id
1 'polypeptide(L)'
;MTTAAKKHKREDVAVMAHLLRRAGFGATCDQIDQYLDRGYEETVEYLLNPVAGKPEDEDLLDRYFIASVEARSVTHADPQWSWRLATSEKPLEEKIALFWHSLLAVGGIKLDHGLEMLTEIELFRRVGLGKFQTILSE
;
A
#
# COMPACT_ATOMS: atom_id res chain seq x y z
N MET A 1 35.01 1.06 0.05
CA MET A 1 34.81 0.24 -1.17
C MET A 1 33.66 0.86 -1.93
N THR A 2 33.94 1.49 -3.07
CA THR A 2 32.94 2.13 -3.93
C THR A 2 32.41 1.06 -4.87
N THR A 3 31.25 0.48 -4.55
CA THR A 3 30.55 -0.44 -5.46
C THR A 3 30.17 0.36 -6.69
N ALA A 4 30.66 -0.02 -7.87
CA ALA A 4 30.26 0.62 -9.11
C ALA A 4 28.74 0.40 -9.28
N ALA A 5 27.95 1.48 -9.27
CA ALA A 5 26.52 1.41 -9.51
C ALA A 5 26.28 0.74 -10.87
N LYS A 6 25.51 -0.36 -10.86
CA LYS A 6 25.04 -1.02 -12.07
C LYS A 6 24.23 0.00 -12.87
N LYS A 7 24.61 0.24 -14.12
CA LYS A 7 23.92 1.21 -14.97
C LYS A 7 22.89 0.48 -15.82
N HIS A 8 21.62 0.60 -15.46
CA HIS A 8 20.51 0.06 -16.26
C HIS A 8 20.29 0.87 -17.55
N LYS A 9 19.69 0.24 -18.57
CA LYS A 9 19.32 0.93 -19.81
C LYS A 9 18.23 1.96 -19.50
N ARG A 10 18.32 3.15 -20.10
CA ARG A 10 17.37 4.24 -19.87
C ARG A 10 15.93 3.87 -20.22
N GLU A 11 15.73 3.03 -21.23
CA GLU A 11 14.41 2.53 -21.62
C GLU A 11 13.80 1.66 -20.53
N ASP A 12 14.56 0.71 -19.98
CA ASP A 12 14.10 -0.19 -18.92
C ASP A 12 13.72 0.61 -17.66
N VAL A 13 14.54 1.61 -17.30
CA VAL A 13 14.23 2.55 -16.21
C VAL A 13 12.91 3.28 -16.46
N ALA A 14 12.68 3.77 -17.69
CA ALA A 14 11.46 4.50 -18.02
C ALA A 14 10.21 3.61 -17.95
N VAL A 15 10.32 2.36 -18.43
CA VAL A 15 9.24 1.37 -18.39
C VAL A 15 8.94 0.97 -16.94
N MET A 16 9.96 0.63 -16.16
CA MET A 16 9.80 0.26 -14.74
C MET A 16 9.21 1.41 -13.92
N ALA A 17 9.72 2.64 -14.10
CA ALA A 17 9.18 3.80 -13.42
C ALA A 17 7.72 4.08 -13.83
N HIS A 18 7.34 3.82 -15.10
CA HIS A 18 5.96 3.92 -15.53
C HIS A 18 5.07 2.88 -14.83
N LEU A 19 5.52 1.62 -14.78
CA LEU A 19 4.83 0.56 -14.05
C LEU A 19 4.58 0.96 -12.59
N LEU A 20 5.60 1.41 -11.86
CA LEU A 20 5.48 1.75 -10.43
C LEU A 20 4.58 2.97 -10.16
N ARG A 21 4.48 3.92 -11.10
CA ARG A 21 3.47 5.01 -11.03
C ARG A 21 2.04 4.51 -11.27
N ARG A 22 1.86 3.49 -12.10
CA ARG A 22 0.54 2.91 -12.41
C ARG A 22 0.09 1.91 -11.35
N ALA A 23 1.00 1.07 -10.86
CA ALA A 23 0.75 0.06 -9.84
C ALA A 23 0.90 0.57 -8.40
N GLY A 24 1.41 1.79 -8.19
CA GLY A 24 1.63 2.35 -6.85
C GLY A 24 1.56 3.88 -6.83
N PHE A 25 2.33 4.49 -5.92
CA PHE A 25 2.47 5.94 -5.77
C PHE A 25 3.76 6.47 -6.44
N GLY A 26 4.45 5.62 -7.22
CA GLY A 26 5.78 5.88 -7.72
C GLY A 26 6.85 5.14 -6.90
N ALA A 27 8.11 5.49 -7.14
CA ALA A 27 9.27 4.90 -6.48
C ALA A 27 10.46 5.86 -6.57
N THR A 28 11.38 5.77 -5.62
CA THR A 28 12.67 6.45 -5.66
C THR A 28 13.60 5.82 -6.71
N CYS A 29 14.69 6.50 -7.08
CA CYS A 29 15.67 5.92 -8.01
C CYS A 29 16.24 4.60 -7.49
N ASP A 30 16.58 4.53 -6.21
CA ASP A 30 17.13 3.32 -5.59
C ASP A 30 16.12 2.16 -5.61
N GLN A 31 14.83 2.44 -5.38
CA GLN A 31 13.77 1.44 -5.50
C GLN A 31 13.61 0.97 -6.96
N ILE A 32 13.65 1.88 -7.92
CA ILE A 32 13.58 1.53 -9.35
C ILE A 32 14.72 0.58 -9.73
N ASP A 33 15.94 0.86 -9.28
CA ASP A 33 17.10 0.00 -9.53
C ASP A 33 16.90 -1.40 -8.88
N GLN A 34 16.36 -1.47 -7.66
CA GLN A 34 16.01 -2.74 -7.02
C GLN A 34 14.98 -3.56 -7.81
N TYR A 35 13.91 -2.91 -8.31
CA TYR A 35 12.92 -3.58 -9.16
C TYR A 35 13.51 -3.99 -10.52
N LEU A 36 14.42 -3.21 -11.08
CA LEU A 36 15.12 -3.56 -12.32
C LEU A 36 16.04 -4.77 -12.15
N ASP A 37 16.71 -4.88 -11.01
CA ASP A 37 17.53 -6.04 -10.67
C ASP A 37 16.70 -7.32 -10.49
N ARG A 38 15.44 -7.22 -10.04
CA ARG A 38 14.46 -8.32 -10.03
C ARG A 38 13.96 -8.66 -11.45
N GLY A 39 13.89 -7.68 -12.34
CA GLY A 39 13.36 -7.85 -13.69
C GLY A 39 11.86 -7.55 -13.77
N TYR A 40 11.39 -7.29 -14.98
CA TYR A 40 10.05 -6.73 -15.21
C TYR A 40 8.94 -7.73 -14.87
N GLU A 41 9.00 -8.94 -15.42
CA GLU A 41 7.98 -9.97 -15.25
C GLU A 41 7.85 -10.39 -13.78
N GLU A 42 8.97 -10.60 -13.11
CA GLU A 42 8.99 -10.95 -11.69
C GLU A 42 8.50 -9.79 -10.81
N THR A 43 8.78 -8.54 -11.18
CA THR A 43 8.20 -7.37 -10.50
C THR A 43 6.68 -7.32 -10.66
N VAL A 44 6.15 -7.60 -11.85
CA VAL A 44 4.69 -7.67 -12.07
C VAL A 44 4.07 -8.76 -11.21
N GLU A 45 4.65 -9.95 -11.18
CA GLU A 45 4.15 -11.06 -10.37
C GLU A 45 4.18 -10.72 -8.88
N TYR A 46 5.27 -10.11 -8.40
CA TYR A 46 5.38 -9.62 -7.02
C TYR A 46 4.29 -8.60 -6.67
N LEU A 47 4.05 -7.62 -7.55
CA LEU A 47 3.04 -6.57 -7.30
C LEU A 47 1.62 -7.13 -7.26
N LEU A 48 1.32 -8.13 -8.09
CA LEU A 48 0.00 -8.76 -8.16
C LEU A 48 -0.28 -9.74 -7.03
N ASN A 49 0.77 -10.24 -6.36
CA ASN A 49 0.66 -11.21 -5.27
C ASN A 49 1.31 -10.71 -3.97
N PRO A 50 0.77 -9.62 -3.36
CA PRO A 50 1.25 -9.17 -2.07
C PRO A 50 1.01 -10.24 -1.01
N VAL A 51 2.01 -10.48 -0.15
CA VAL A 51 1.88 -11.40 0.97
C VAL A 51 0.99 -10.76 2.02
N ALA A 52 -0.19 -11.34 2.30
CA ALA A 52 -1.08 -10.83 3.34
C ALA A 52 -0.40 -10.89 4.71
N GLY A 53 -0.49 -9.80 5.48
CA GLY A 53 0.10 -9.72 6.81
C GLY A 53 0.19 -8.30 7.32
N LYS A 54 0.25 -8.18 8.65
CA LYS A 54 0.49 -6.92 9.35
C LYS A 54 1.90 -6.39 9.01
N PRO A 55 2.09 -5.06 8.93
CA PRO A 55 3.41 -4.46 8.85
C PRO A 55 4.29 -4.94 10.00
N GLU A 56 5.58 -5.13 9.73
CA GLU A 56 6.54 -5.58 10.75
C GLU A 56 6.70 -4.57 11.89
N ASP A 57 6.41 -3.29 11.62
CA ASP A 57 6.54 -2.15 12.52
C ASP A 57 5.20 -1.67 13.09
N GLU A 58 4.15 -2.49 13.02
CA GLU A 58 2.84 -2.16 13.57
C GLU A 58 2.88 -1.94 15.09
N ASP A 59 3.78 -2.62 15.80
CA ASP A 59 4.00 -2.44 17.24
C ASP A 59 4.54 -1.03 17.58
N LEU A 60 5.40 -0.48 16.71
CA LEU A 60 5.91 0.88 16.84
C LEU A 60 4.79 1.89 16.60
N LEU A 61 3.96 1.68 15.57
CA LEU A 61 2.81 2.52 15.31
C LEU A 61 1.87 2.54 16.53
N ASP A 62 1.48 1.38 17.05
CA ASP A 62 0.57 1.27 18.19
C ASP A 62 1.15 1.96 19.44
N ARG A 63 2.47 1.86 19.64
CA ARG A 63 3.17 2.48 20.77
C ARG A 63 3.20 4.01 20.68
N TYR A 64 3.48 4.57 19.51
CA TYR A 64 3.62 6.02 19.34
C TYR A 64 2.29 6.72 19.04
N PHE A 65 1.32 6.00 18.49
CA PHE A 65 -0.01 6.50 18.13
C PHE A 65 -1.11 5.68 18.81
N ILE A 66 -1.09 5.69 20.14
CA ILE A 66 -2.03 4.91 20.99
C ILE A 66 -3.50 5.18 20.62
N ALA A 67 -3.83 6.40 20.20
CA ALA A 67 -5.18 6.76 19.78
C ALA A 67 -5.66 5.95 18.56
N SER A 68 -4.75 5.50 17.70
CA SER A 68 -5.05 4.70 16.51
C SER A 68 -5.43 3.25 16.80
N VAL A 69 -5.09 2.72 17.98
CA VAL A 69 -5.40 1.33 18.37
C VAL A 69 -6.91 1.10 18.46
N GLU A 70 -7.66 2.05 19.04
CA GLU A 70 -9.13 2.01 19.11
C GLU A 70 -9.81 3.02 18.17
N ALA A 71 -9.02 3.76 17.38
CA ALA A 71 -9.41 4.83 16.45
C ALA A 71 -10.83 5.40 16.64
N ARG A 72 -11.09 6.03 17.79
CA ARG A 72 -12.47 6.43 18.17
C ARG A 72 -13.06 7.57 17.34
N SER A 73 -12.22 8.28 16.59
CA SER A 73 -12.60 9.32 15.63
C SER A 73 -11.84 9.09 14.34
N VAL A 74 -12.26 9.74 13.26
CA VAL A 74 -11.57 9.67 11.96
C VAL A 74 -10.10 10.11 12.09
N THR A 75 -9.84 11.19 12.83
CA THR A 75 -8.48 11.71 13.03
C THR A 75 -7.58 10.76 13.82
N HIS A 76 -8.16 9.88 14.63
CA HIS A 76 -7.39 8.84 15.30
C HIS A 76 -6.96 7.71 14.34
N ALA A 77 -7.65 7.51 13.21
CA ALA A 77 -7.27 6.54 12.19
C ALA A 77 -6.11 7.03 11.30
N ASP A 78 -5.92 8.36 11.19
CA ASP A 78 -4.95 8.98 10.29
C ASP A 78 -3.52 8.44 10.37
N PRO A 79 -2.94 8.26 11.58
CA PRO A 79 -1.58 7.75 11.70
C PRO A 79 -1.42 6.35 11.13
N GLN A 80 -2.43 5.47 11.28
CA GLN A 80 -2.33 4.07 10.86
C GLN A 80 -2.19 3.95 9.34
N TRP A 81 -3.13 4.53 8.60
CA TRP A 81 -3.14 4.38 7.16
C TRP A 81 -2.05 5.24 6.50
N SER A 82 -1.73 6.41 7.07
CA SER A 82 -0.64 7.27 6.57
C SER A 82 0.73 6.60 6.74
N TRP A 83 0.96 5.95 7.88
CA TRP A 83 2.18 5.18 8.11
C TRP A 83 2.30 4.05 7.10
N ARG A 84 1.24 3.24 6.92
CA ARG A 84 1.24 2.17 5.92
C ARG A 84 1.50 2.68 4.51
N LEU A 85 0.94 3.81 4.09
CA LEU A 85 1.25 4.40 2.78
C LEU A 85 2.71 4.83 2.63
N ALA A 86 3.36 5.21 3.73
CA ALA A 86 4.75 5.66 3.71
C ALA A 86 5.75 4.50 3.78
N THR A 87 5.42 3.41 4.48
CA THR A 87 6.37 2.32 4.81
C THR A 87 6.08 0.99 4.12
N SER A 88 4.87 0.78 3.59
CA SER A 88 4.51 -0.50 2.99
C SER A 88 5.31 -0.80 1.71
N GLU A 89 5.84 -2.02 1.63
CA GLU A 89 6.49 -2.58 0.44
C GLU A 89 5.48 -3.18 -0.57
N LYS A 90 4.18 -3.01 -0.31
CA LYS A 90 3.06 -3.56 -1.10
C LYS A 90 2.25 -2.42 -1.77
N PRO A 91 2.85 -1.65 -2.69
CA PRO A 91 2.23 -0.41 -3.17
C PRO A 91 0.92 -0.63 -3.94
N LEU A 92 0.75 -1.78 -4.60
CA LEU A 92 -0.48 -2.08 -5.32
C LEU A 92 -1.64 -2.40 -4.37
N GLU A 93 -1.37 -3.13 -3.29
CA GLU A 93 -2.35 -3.44 -2.24
C GLU A 93 -2.93 -2.14 -1.66
N GLU A 94 -2.06 -1.22 -1.24
CA GLU A 94 -2.48 0.06 -0.67
C GLU A 94 -3.22 0.94 -1.69
N LYS A 95 -2.76 0.97 -2.93
CA LYS A 95 -3.42 1.74 -3.99
C LYS A 95 -4.82 1.21 -4.30
N ILE A 96 -4.99 -0.12 -4.32
CA ILE A 96 -6.28 -0.76 -4.56
C ILE A 96 -7.21 -0.55 -3.37
N ALA A 97 -6.70 -0.59 -2.14
CA ALA A 97 -7.48 -0.28 -0.96
C ALA A 97 -8.06 1.15 -1.02
N LEU A 98 -7.24 2.15 -1.38
CA LEU A 98 -7.72 3.52 -1.56
C LEU A 98 -8.66 3.69 -2.76
N PHE A 99 -8.45 2.96 -3.84
CA PHE A 99 -9.36 2.96 -4.99
C PHE A 99 -10.77 2.49 -4.58
N TRP A 100 -10.86 1.36 -3.89
CA TRP A 100 -12.14 0.83 -3.42
C TRP A 100 -12.77 1.71 -2.36
N HIS A 101 -11.98 2.22 -1.40
CA HIS A 101 -12.48 3.19 -0.42
C HIS A 101 -13.03 4.45 -1.08
N SER A 102 -12.45 4.93 -2.19
CA SER A 102 -13.00 6.10 -2.90
C SER A 102 -14.34 5.82 -3.59
N LEU A 103 -14.61 4.56 -3.96
CA LEU A 103 -15.82 4.15 -4.67
C LEU A 103 -16.95 3.71 -3.74
N LEU A 104 -16.61 2.96 -2.69
CA LEU A 104 -17.52 2.38 -1.71
C LEU A 104 -17.57 3.17 -0.40
N ALA A 105 -16.92 4.35 -0.38
CA ALA A 105 -16.66 5.19 0.77
C ALA A 105 -17.78 5.25 1.81
N VAL A 106 -17.44 4.86 3.04
CA VAL A 106 -18.15 5.34 4.23
C VAL A 106 -17.66 6.76 4.56
N GLY A 107 -18.57 7.73 4.54
CA GLY A 107 -18.20 9.12 4.83
C GLY A 107 -17.77 9.30 6.28
N GLY A 108 -16.48 9.57 6.52
CA GLY A 108 -15.91 9.63 7.87
C GLY A 108 -16.62 10.59 8.83
N ILE A 109 -17.04 11.76 8.36
CA ILE A 109 -17.79 12.75 9.18
C ILE A 109 -19.15 12.20 9.63
N LYS A 110 -19.76 11.29 8.87
CA LYS A 110 -21.08 10.72 9.17
C LYS A 110 -21.00 9.52 10.10
N LEU A 111 -19.90 8.76 10.00
CA LEU A 111 -19.67 7.57 10.81
C LEU A 111 -19.11 7.93 12.19
N ASP A 112 -18.25 8.97 12.26
CA ASP A 112 -17.53 9.43 13.45
C ASP A 112 -16.81 8.32 14.23
N HIS A 113 -16.44 7.24 13.53
CA HIS A 113 -15.74 6.09 14.08
C HIS A 113 -14.61 5.68 13.13
N GLY A 114 -13.37 6.01 13.49
CA GLY A 114 -12.19 5.73 12.67
C GLY A 114 -11.87 4.24 12.56
N LEU A 115 -12.19 3.45 13.58
CA LEU A 115 -11.94 2.01 13.59
C LEU A 115 -12.69 1.28 12.47
N GLU A 116 -13.93 1.67 12.21
CA GLU A 116 -14.73 1.11 11.11
C GLU A 116 -14.13 1.48 9.75
N MET A 117 -13.58 2.69 9.60
CA MET A 117 -12.86 3.07 8.37
C MET A 117 -11.58 2.25 8.19
N LEU A 118 -10.81 2.02 9.26
CA LEU A 118 -9.62 1.16 9.20
C LEU A 118 -10.00 -0.29 8.85
N THR A 119 -11.12 -0.78 9.38
CA THR A 119 -11.64 -2.12 9.09
C THR A 119 -12.04 -2.26 7.62
N GLU A 120 -12.70 -1.26 7.06
CA GLU A 120 -13.05 -1.21 5.63
C GLU A 120 -11.79 -1.20 4.74
N ILE A 121 -10.80 -0.36 5.06
CA ILE A 121 -9.55 -0.30 4.30
C ILE A 121 -8.82 -1.66 4.37
N GLU A 122 -8.79 -2.30 5.54
CA GLU A 122 -8.18 -3.62 5.71
C GLU A 122 -8.91 -4.73 4.94
N LEU A 123 -10.25 -4.65 4.84
CA LEU A 123 -11.02 -5.51 3.96
C LEU A 123 -10.54 -5.37 2.51
N PHE A 124 -10.41 -4.14 2.01
CA PHE A 124 -9.96 -3.91 0.64
C PHE A 124 -8.50 -4.31 0.39
N ARG A 125 -7.62 -4.24 1.38
CA ARG A 125 -6.27 -4.83 1.28
C ARG A 125 -6.34 -6.33 1.07
N ARG A 126 -7.19 -7.02 1.86
CA ARG A 126 -7.30 -8.48 1.83
C ARG A 126 -7.91 -9.02 0.53
N VAL A 127 -8.99 -8.40 0.04
CA VAL A 127 -9.78 -8.95 -1.08
C VAL A 127 -9.87 -8.06 -2.31
N GLY A 128 -9.32 -6.84 -2.26
CA GLY A 128 -9.51 -5.83 -3.31
C GLY A 128 -8.85 -6.15 -4.65
N LEU A 129 -7.82 -7.02 -4.66
CA LEU A 129 -7.21 -7.56 -5.88
C LEU A 129 -7.97 -8.76 -6.47
N GLY A 130 -8.93 -9.29 -5.72
CA GLY A 130 -9.72 -10.46 -6.09
C GLY A 130 -10.96 -10.15 -6.93
N LYS A 131 -11.98 -10.99 -6.78
CA LYS A 131 -13.24 -10.83 -7.50
C LYS A 131 -14.10 -9.76 -6.81
N PHE A 132 -14.73 -8.90 -7.60
CA PHE A 132 -15.68 -7.90 -7.09
C PHE A 132 -16.80 -8.50 -6.23
N GLN A 133 -17.29 -9.70 -6.57
CA GLN A 133 -18.28 -10.41 -5.77
C GLN A 133 -17.82 -10.68 -4.33
N THR A 134 -16.53 -10.99 -4.14
CA THR A 134 -15.96 -11.23 -2.80
C THR A 134 -16.01 -9.95 -1.97
N ILE A 135 -15.68 -8.79 -2.58
CA ILE A 135 -15.74 -7.48 -1.91
C ILE A 135 -17.16 -7.18 -1.40
N LEU A 136 -18.20 -7.58 -2.14
CA LEU A 136 -19.60 -7.35 -1.76
C LEU A 136 -20.18 -8.37 -0.77
N SER A 137 -19.49 -9.48 -0.54
CA SER A 137 -20.00 -10.61 0.26
C SER A 137 -19.35 -10.70 1.64
N GLU A 138 -18.24 -10.00 1.85
CA GLU A 138 -17.54 -9.86 3.13
C GLU A 138 -18.13 -8.69 3.92
#